data_AF-A0A427YF53-F1
#
_entry.id   AF-A0A427YF53-F1
#
_cell.length_a   1.000
_cell.length_b   1.000
_cell.length_c   1.000
_cell.angle_alpha   90.00
_cell.angle_beta   90.00
_cell.angle_gamma   90.00
#
_symmetry.space_group_name_H-M   'P 1'
#
loop_
_entity.id
_entity.type
_entity.pdbx_description
1 polymer ?
#
loop_
_entity_poly.entity_id
_entity_poly.type
_entity_poly.pdbx_seq_one_letter_code
_entity_poly.pdbx_strand_id
1 'polypeptide(L)'
;MPAPTIKLNDGTSMPILGFGTGTALKIERECADMLLEALKNGYTYIDTAQQYDTAGSVGEALKRWGGKREDVYILTKFGRDGAPPEAIEPRKILQEQLKLGR
;
A
#
# COMPACT_ATOMS: atom_id res chain seq x y z
N MET A 1 -14.65 9.76 10.50
CA MET A 1 -14.27 11.06 9.90
C MET A 1 -12.97 10.84 9.14
N PRO A 2 -12.83 11.39 7.91
CA PRO A 2 -11.58 11.25 7.16
C PRO A 2 -10.42 11.89 7.93
N ALA A 3 -9.25 11.25 7.91
CA ALA A 3 -8.06 11.80 8.53
C ALA A 3 -7.69 13.13 7.86
N PRO A 4 -7.15 14.11 8.61
CA PRO A 4 -6.61 15.33 8.01
C PRO A 4 -5.53 15.02 6.97
N THR A 5 -5.32 15.94 6.04
CA THR A 5 -4.27 15.83 5.03
C THR A 5 -3.19 16.88 5.24
N ILE A 6 -1.95 16.53 4.89
CA ILE A 6 -0.83 17.46 4.80
C ILE A 6 -0.48 17.71 3.32
N LYS A 7 -0.10 18.96 3.00
CA LYS A 7 0.37 19.32 1.66
C LYS A 7 1.87 19.06 1.55
N LEU A 8 2.28 18.31 0.53
CA LEU A 8 3.67 18.03 0.20
C LEU A 8 4.29 19.18 -0.60
N ASN A 9 5.62 19.17 -0.76
CA ASN A 9 6.35 20.23 -1.47
C ASN A 9 6.06 20.28 -2.98
N ASP A 10 5.53 19.20 -3.55
CA ASP A 10 5.06 19.12 -4.94
C ASP A 10 3.60 19.58 -5.12
N GLY A 11 2.95 19.97 -4.02
CA GLY A 11 1.57 20.45 -4.01
C GLY A 11 0.50 19.37 -3.85
N THR A 12 0.87 18.08 -3.85
CA THR A 12 -0.06 16.98 -3.57
C THR A 12 -0.46 16.95 -2.10
N SER A 13 -1.63 16.37 -1.79
CA SER A 13 -2.11 16.19 -0.42
C SER A 13 -2.09 14.71 -0.04
N MET A 14 -1.54 14.41 1.15
CA MET A 14 -1.44 13.06 1.68
C MET A 14 -2.15 12.98 3.04
N PRO A 15 -2.95 11.92 3.33
CA PRO A 15 -3.51 11.72 4.66
C PRO A 15 -2.41 11.58 5.72
N ILE A 16 -2.59 12.17 6.91
CA ILE A 16 -1.59 12.12 7.99
C ILE A 16 -1.54 10.77 8.70
N LEU A 17 -2.62 9.97 8.60
CA LEU A 17 -2.75 8.66 9.22
C LEU A 17 -2.82 7.60 8.13
N GLY A 18 -1.89 6.64 8.16
CA GLY A 18 -1.82 5.54 7.22
C GLY A 18 -1.83 4.18 7.91
N PHE A 19 -2.24 3.16 7.17
CA PHE A 19 -2.21 1.76 7.58
C PHE A 19 -1.04 1.04 6.88
N GLY A 20 -0.04 0.62 7.65
CA GLY A 20 1.13 -0.08 7.13
C GLY A 20 0.94 -1.60 7.08
N THR A 21 1.35 -2.25 5.98
CA THR A 21 1.20 -3.70 5.81
C THR A 21 2.39 -4.53 6.32
N GLY A 22 3.46 -3.90 6.81
CA GLY A 22 4.67 -4.62 7.23
C GLY A 22 4.45 -5.63 8.37
N THR A 23 3.43 -5.41 9.21
CA THR A 23 3.06 -6.33 10.30
C THR A 23 2.47 -7.65 9.79
N ALA A 24 1.98 -7.70 8.53
CA ALA A 24 1.48 -8.93 7.91
C ALA A 24 2.54 -10.04 7.88
N LEU A 25 3.84 -9.68 7.88
CA LEU A 25 4.94 -10.63 7.96
C LEU A 25 5.07 -11.33 9.33
N LYS A 26 4.32 -10.88 10.35
CA LYS A 26 4.48 -11.30 11.76
C LYS A 26 3.24 -11.92 12.38
N ILE A 27 2.16 -12.07 11.61
CA ILE A 27 0.84 -12.48 12.12
C ILE A 27 0.22 -13.52 11.19
N GLU A 28 -0.55 -14.44 11.76
CA GLU A 28 -1.24 -15.52 11.02
C GLU A 28 -2.55 -15.06 10.35
N ARG A 29 -2.87 -13.76 10.44
CA ARG A 29 -4.07 -13.19 9.81
C ARG A 29 -3.77 -12.79 8.36
N GLU A 30 -4.68 -13.10 7.45
CA GLU A 30 -4.56 -12.68 6.05
C GLU A 30 -4.51 -11.16 5.92
N CYS A 31 -3.48 -10.65 5.23
CA CYS A 31 -3.25 -9.21 5.06
C CYS A 31 -4.45 -8.50 4.41
N ALA A 32 -5.13 -9.16 3.46
CA ALA A 32 -6.29 -8.61 2.77
C ALA A 32 -7.46 -8.32 3.73
N ASP A 33 -7.70 -9.18 4.72
CA ASP A 33 -8.77 -8.99 5.70
C ASP A 33 -8.51 -7.80 6.64
N MET A 34 -7.26 -7.62 7.04
CA MET A 34 -6.86 -6.47 7.86
C MET A 34 -7.01 -5.16 7.10
N LEU A 35 -6.60 -5.15 5.83
CA LEU A 35 -6.76 -3.99 4.96
C LEU A 35 -8.24 -3.67 4.71
N LEU A 36 -9.07 -4.69 4.48
CA LEU A 36 -10.50 -4.53 4.32
C LEU A 36 -11.14 -3.93 5.58
N GLU A 37 -10.75 -4.39 6.77
CA GLU A 37 -11.22 -3.85 8.03
C GLU A 37 -10.76 -2.39 8.22
N ALA A 38 -9.50 -2.07 7.92
CA ALA A 38 -8.99 -0.71 7.97
C ALA A 38 -9.77 0.23 7.03
N LEU A 39 -10.01 -0.20 5.78
CA LEU A 39 -10.80 0.55 4.79
C LEU A 39 -12.24 0.79 5.28
N LYS A 40 -12.89 -0.23 5.84
CA LYS A 40 -14.24 -0.11 6.42
C LYS A 40 -14.30 0.83 7.63
N ASN A 41 -13.20 0.98 8.35
CA ASN A 41 -13.08 1.90 9.48
C ASN A 41 -12.56 3.30 9.08
N GLY A 42 -12.42 3.59 7.78
CA GLY A 42 -12.11 4.91 7.27
C GLY A 42 -10.62 5.22 7.09
N TYR A 43 -9.74 4.21 7.15
CA TYR A 43 -8.37 4.38 6.66
C TYR A 43 -8.39 4.50 5.13
N THR A 44 -7.87 5.61 4.62
CA THR A 44 -7.76 5.85 3.18
C THR A 44 -6.33 5.89 2.69
N TYR A 45 -5.35 5.86 3.59
CA TYR A 45 -3.93 5.76 3.24
C TYR A 45 -3.39 4.36 3.57
N ILE A 46 -2.96 3.62 2.55
CA ILE A 46 -2.34 2.30 2.64
C ILE A 46 -0.84 2.42 2.30
N ASP A 47 0.03 1.95 3.19
CA ASP A 47 1.48 1.88 3.01
C ASP A 47 1.93 0.42 2.88
N THR A 48 2.55 0.09 1.75
CA THR A 48 3.16 -1.22 1.47
C THR A 48 4.60 -1.06 0.95
N ALA A 49 5.24 -2.17 0.58
CA ALA A 49 6.56 -2.23 -0.03
C ALA A 49 6.73 -3.55 -0.79
N GLN A 50 7.60 -3.57 -1.80
CA GLN A 50 8.02 -4.81 -2.48
C GLN A 50 8.50 -5.87 -1.48
N GLN A 51 9.29 -5.45 -0.49
CA GLN A 51 9.84 -6.33 0.54
C GLN A 51 8.76 -7.10 1.31
N TYR A 52 7.57 -6.53 1.48
CA TYR A 52 6.50 -7.14 2.27
C TYR A 52 5.69 -8.17 1.50
N ASP A 53 5.80 -8.17 0.17
CA ASP A 53 5.06 -9.06 -0.72
C ASP A 53 3.52 -8.99 -0.56
N THR A 54 2.99 -7.84 -0.12
CA THR A 54 1.55 -7.65 0.16
C THR A 54 0.78 -6.92 -0.94
N ALA A 55 1.40 -6.61 -2.08
CA ALA A 55 0.75 -5.87 -3.16
C ALA A 55 -0.52 -6.57 -3.70
N GLY A 56 -0.49 -7.91 -3.77
CA GLY A 56 -1.66 -8.73 -4.12
C GLY A 56 -2.80 -8.56 -3.12
N SER A 57 -2.49 -8.64 -1.82
CA SER A 57 -3.47 -8.45 -0.74
C SER A 57 -4.07 -7.04 -0.73
N VAL A 58 -3.30 -6.01 -1.09
CA VAL A 58 -3.82 -4.64 -1.28
C VAL A 58 -4.84 -4.60 -2.42
N GLY A 59 -4.52 -5.20 -3.58
CA GLY A 59 -5.44 -5.28 -4.70
C GLY A 59 -6.74 -6.02 -4.35
N GLU A 60 -6.64 -7.15 -3.67
CA GLU A 60 -7.78 -7.93 -3.21
C GLU A 60 -8.67 -7.14 -2.23
N ALA A 61 -8.07 -6.50 -1.22
CA ALA A 61 -8.80 -5.72 -0.22
C ALA A 61 -9.56 -4.55 -0.86
N LEU A 62 -8.94 -3.85 -1.83
CA LEU A 62 -9.59 -2.74 -2.55
C LEU A 62 -10.78 -3.23 -3.38
N LYS A 63 -10.65 -4.38 -4.07
CA LYS A 63 -11.77 -5.01 -4.80
C LYS A 63 -12.92 -5.36 -3.85
N ARG A 64 -12.61 -5.96 -2.71
CA ARG A 64 -13.60 -6.36 -1.69
C ARG A 64 -14.26 -5.16 -1.00
N TRP A 65 -13.53 -4.06 -0.82
CA TRP A 65 -14.04 -2.83 -0.23
C TRP A 65 -15.02 -2.11 -1.16
N GLY A 66 -14.76 -2.10 -2.47
CA GLY A 66 -15.69 -1.59 -3.48
C GLY A 66 -15.81 -0.06 -3.56
N GLY A 67 -14.99 0.69 -2.83
CA GLY A 67 -14.92 2.15 -2.95
C GLY A 67 -14.14 2.62 -4.19
N LYS A 68 -14.07 3.93 -4.41
CA LYS A 68 -13.43 4.49 -5.61
C LYS A 68 -11.92 4.56 -5.45
N ARG A 69 -11.19 4.42 -6.55
CA ARG A 69 -9.72 4.54 -6.54
C ARG A 69 -9.26 5.93 -6.09
N GLU A 70 -9.97 6.99 -6.45
CA GLU A 70 -9.65 8.38 -6.05
C GLU A 70 -9.81 8.66 -4.55
N ASP A 71 -10.53 7.80 -3.83
CA ASP A 71 -10.76 7.94 -2.38
C ASP A 71 -9.61 7.39 -1.53
N VAL A 72 -8.61 6.74 -2.16
CA VAL A 72 -7.48 6.10 -1.46
C VAL A 72 -6.13 6.61 -1.92
N TYR A 73 -5.24 6.82 -0.95
CA TYR A 73 -3.81 7.06 -1.14
C TYR A 73 -3.06 5.74 -0.94
N ILE A 74 -2.30 5.30 -1.95
CA ILE A 74 -1.55 4.03 -1.89
C ILE A 74 -0.07 4.36 -2.10
N LEU A 75 0.77 4.00 -1.13
CA LEU A 75 2.21 4.12 -1.21
C LEU A 75 2.86 2.74 -1.30
N THR A 76 3.85 2.59 -2.17
CA THR A 76 4.75 1.44 -2.15
C THR A 76 6.21 1.88 -2.24
N LYS A 77 7.11 0.94 -1.98
CA LYS A 77 8.56 1.08 -1.99
C LYS A 77 9.13 -0.02 -2.90
N PHE A 78 10.21 0.27 -3.63
CA PHE A 78 10.97 -0.74 -4.38
C PHE A 78 12.24 -1.09 -3.59
N GLY A 79 12.68 -2.34 -3.72
CA GLY A 79 13.85 -2.86 -3.04
C GLY A 79 13.52 -4.00 -2.07
N ARG A 80 14.49 -4.90 -1.92
CA ARG A 80 14.52 -5.97 -0.91
C ARG A 80 15.85 -5.89 -0.18
N ASP A 81 15.85 -6.22 1.10
CA ASP A 81 17.09 -6.25 1.90
C ASP A 81 18.08 -7.26 1.29
N GLY A 82 19.34 -6.87 1.16
CA GLY A 82 20.39 -7.69 0.55
C GLY A 82 20.40 -7.75 -0.97
N ALA A 83 19.48 -7.06 -1.67
CA ALA A 83 19.56 -6.93 -3.12
C ALA A 83 20.79 -6.08 -3.52
N PRO A 84 21.64 -6.56 -4.44
CA PRO A 84 22.77 -5.77 -4.90
C PRO A 84 22.27 -4.56 -5.71
N PRO A 85 22.91 -3.37 -5.60
CA PRO A 85 22.43 -2.15 -6.25
C PRO A 85 22.18 -2.29 -7.75
N GLU A 86 23.02 -3.06 -8.45
CA GLU A 86 22.92 -3.33 -9.89
C GLU A 86 21.70 -4.16 -10.28
N ALA A 87 21.10 -4.91 -9.36
CA ALA A 87 19.87 -5.67 -9.61
C ALA A 87 18.60 -4.84 -9.38
N ILE A 88 18.72 -3.60 -8.88
CA ILE A 88 17.58 -2.73 -8.62
C ILE A 88 17.19 -2.05 -9.93
N GLU A 89 16.10 -2.51 -10.54
CA GLU A 89 15.44 -1.86 -11.68
C GLU A 89 14.10 -1.22 -11.22
N PRO A 90 14.08 0.04 -10.73
CA PRO A 90 12.91 0.61 -10.06
C PRO A 90 11.65 0.61 -10.94
N ARG A 91 11.78 0.96 -12.22
CA ARG A 91 10.65 0.99 -13.15
C ARG A 91 10.02 -0.40 -13.30
N LYS A 92 10.83 -1.44 -13.53
CA LYS A 92 10.36 -2.81 -13.73
C LYS A 92 9.67 -3.32 -12.47
N ILE A 93 10.30 -3.12 -11.32
CA ILE A 93 9.76 -3.49 -10.01
C ILE A 93 8.41 -2.82 -9.75
N LEU A 94 8.29 -1.51 -9.98
CA LEU A 94 7.05 -0.78 -9.75
C LEU A 94 5.95 -1.21 -10.73
N GLN A 95 6.29 -1.50 -11.99
CA GLN A 95 5.34 -2.04 -12.97
C GLN A 95 4.82 -3.43 -12.60
N GLU A 96 5.68 -4.29 -12.04
CA GLU A 96 5.28 -5.61 -11.53
C GLU A 96 4.33 -5.47 -10.33
N GLN A 97 4.66 -4.61 -9.37
CA GLN A 97 3.77 -4.34 -8.23
C GLN A 97 2.41 -3.78 -8.66
N LEU A 98 2.37 -2.91 -9.68
CA LEU A 98 1.11 -2.41 -10.25
C LEU A 98 0.24 -3.52 -10.87
N LYS A 99 0.83 -4.61 -11.37
CA LYS A 99 0.08 -5.76 -11.91
C LYS A 99 -0.48 -6.62 -10.79
N LEU A 100 0.26 -6.80 -9.70
CA LEU A 100 -0.18 -7.58 -8.53
C LEU A 100 -1.37 -6.93 -7.82
N GLY A 101 -1.40 -5.59 -7.77
CA GLY A 101 -2.50 -4.85 -7.15
C GLY A 101 -3.77 -4.70 -8.01
N ARG A 102 -3.84 -5.31 -9.19
CA ARG A 102 -4.99 -5.21 -10.12
C ARG A 102 -5.99 -6.33 -9.95
#